data_AF-A0A523PCA3-F1
#
_entry.id   AF-A0A523PCA3-F1
#
_cell.length_a   1.000
_cell.length_b   1.000
_cell.length_c   1.000
_cell.angle_alpha   90.00
_cell.angle_beta   90.00
_cell.angle_gamma   90.00
#
_symmetry.space_group_name_H-M   'P 1'
#
loop_
_entity.id
_entity.type
_entity.pdbx_description
1 polymer ?
#
loop_
_entity_poly.entity_id
_entity_poly.type
_entity_poly.pdbx_seq_one_letter_code
_entity_poly.pdbx_strand_id
1 'polypeptide(L)'
;MQPNESLSTNVSRAGAEPARVECCEHKHSQPDAASPFRASLPADHVLATLMDEHQRILGRLNRLEELLRSANGATEPPGDAQIQEIHEIGGQLIGVEPHHQREEQVLFPVLIALGIEGPPRMMELEHVELRRLKHSIRDKSEEMLATRGDHWRELARDARELVSMLRSHIHKEDEILYPMAFEEIAVESWIPMKARCDEIGYCCQAPASEVGT
;
A
#
# COMPACT_ATOMS: atom_id res chain seq x y z
N MET A 1 17.39 -54.87 -45.11
CA MET A 1 16.92 -54.19 -46.34
C MET A 1 15.42 -53.99 -46.21
N GLN A 2 14.94 -52.73 -46.20
CA GLN A 2 13.51 -52.43 -46.36
C GLN A 2 13.14 -52.40 -47.85
N PRO A 3 11.84 -52.58 -48.19
CA PRO A 3 10.93 -51.46 -48.50
C PRO A 3 9.51 -51.63 -47.89
N ASN A 4 8.79 -50.57 -47.45
CA ASN A 4 7.92 -49.59 -48.16
C ASN A 4 6.69 -50.27 -48.84
N GLU A 5 5.39 -49.93 -48.71
CA GLU A 5 4.65 -48.69 -48.41
C GLU A 5 3.18 -48.94 -47.96
N SER A 6 2.67 -48.02 -47.13
CA SER A 6 1.39 -47.28 -47.18
C SER A 6 0.01 -47.96 -47.32
N LEU A 7 -0.90 -47.69 -46.38
CA LEU A 7 -2.21 -47.03 -46.65
C LEU A 7 -3.04 -46.73 -45.37
N SER A 8 -3.44 -45.46 -45.27
CA SER A 8 -4.58 -44.82 -44.58
C SER A 8 -5.54 -45.64 -43.71
N THR A 9 -5.85 -45.10 -42.53
CA THR A 9 -7.24 -44.74 -42.16
C THR A 9 -7.24 -43.70 -41.04
N ASN A 10 -8.27 -42.86 -41.07
CA ASN A 10 -8.38 -41.57 -40.40
C ASN A 10 -9.44 -41.63 -39.28
N VAL A 11 -9.38 -40.64 -38.37
CA VAL A 11 -10.43 -40.19 -37.42
C VAL A 11 -10.64 -41.02 -36.15
N SER A 12 -10.22 -40.47 -35.01
CA SER A 12 -11.20 -39.93 -34.04
C SER A 12 -10.58 -38.96 -33.04
N ARG A 13 -11.27 -37.83 -32.98
CA ARG A 13 -11.10 -36.59 -32.24
C ARG A 13 -11.26 -36.81 -30.73
N ALA A 14 -10.27 -36.39 -29.95
CA ALA A 14 -10.46 -35.99 -28.56
C ALA A 14 -9.52 -34.82 -28.28
N GLY A 15 -10.10 -33.61 -28.34
CA GLY A 15 -9.41 -32.40 -27.92
C GLY A 15 -9.26 -32.42 -26.41
N ALA A 16 -8.02 -32.41 -25.94
CA ALA A 16 -7.70 -32.03 -24.57
C ALA A 16 -7.37 -30.53 -24.60
N GLU A 17 -8.31 -29.71 -24.14
CA GLU A 17 -8.06 -28.30 -23.86
C GLU A 17 -6.95 -28.17 -22.82
N PRO A 18 -5.98 -27.25 -22.99
CA PRO A 18 -5.09 -26.91 -21.89
C PRO A 18 -5.91 -26.19 -20.82
N ALA A 19 -5.88 -26.72 -19.60
CA ALA A 19 -6.49 -26.14 -18.43
C ALA A 19 -6.12 -24.65 -18.34
N ARG A 20 -7.15 -23.78 -18.44
CA ARG A 20 -7.02 -22.37 -18.10
C ARG A 20 -6.51 -22.30 -16.68
N VAL A 21 -5.32 -21.75 -16.51
CA VAL A 21 -4.85 -21.23 -15.23
C VAL A 21 -5.87 -20.16 -14.85
N GLU A 22 -6.72 -20.50 -13.88
CA GLU A 22 -7.67 -19.58 -13.28
C GLU A 22 -6.82 -18.53 -12.55
N CYS A 23 -6.58 -17.42 -13.24
CA CYS A 23 -5.89 -16.29 -12.67
C CYS A 23 -6.75 -15.82 -11.49
N CYS A 24 -6.22 -15.93 -10.26
CA CYS A 24 -6.85 -15.39 -9.07
C CYS A 24 -7.28 -13.95 -9.38
N GLU A 25 -8.59 -13.76 -9.53
CA GLU A 25 -9.19 -12.43 -9.64
C GLU A 25 -8.77 -11.67 -8.39
N HIS A 26 -7.80 -10.78 -8.56
CA HIS A 26 -7.51 -9.75 -7.58
C HIS A 26 -8.74 -8.86 -7.60
N LYS A 27 -9.76 -9.22 -6.81
CA LYS A 27 -10.87 -8.36 -6.49
C LYS A 27 -10.25 -7.08 -5.94
N HIS A 28 -10.18 -6.05 -6.76
CA HIS A 28 -9.91 -4.71 -6.30
C HIS A 28 -11.11 -4.33 -5.43
N SER A 29 -10.98 -4.59 -4.13
CA SER A 29 -11.89 -4.08 -3.13
C SER A 29 -11.88 -2.56 -3.27
N GLN A 30 -12.96 -2.03 -3.83
CA GLN A 30 -13.24 -0.60 -3.86
C GLN A 30 -13.31 -0.10 -2.40
N PRO A 31 -12.62 0.98 -2.02
CA PRO A 31 -12.73 1.52 -0.67
C PRO A 31 -13.92 2.49 -0.66
N ASP A 32 -15.13 2.01 -0.37
CA ASP A 32 -16.31 2.89 -0.29
C ASP A 32 -17.27 2.60 0.87
N ALA A 33 -16.88 1.73 1.81
CA ALA A 33 -17.51 1.66 3.11
C ALA A 33 -16.43 1.71 4.19
N ALA A 34 -16.51 2.70 5.08
CA ALA A 34 -15.71 2.70 6.29
C ALA A 34 -15.90 1.35 7.00
N SER A 35 -14.80 0.71 7.40
CA SER A 35 -14.84 -0.57 8.12
C SER A 35 -15.88 -0.48 9.26
N PRO A 36 -16.75 -1.49 9.47
CA PRO A 36 -17.72 -1.48 10.56
C PRO A 36 -17.07 -1.21 11.93
N PHE A 37 -15.81 -1.66 12.09
CA PHE A 37 -14.99 -1.36 13.25
C PHE A 37 -14.63 0.13 13.36
N ARG A 38 -14.20 0.77 12.26
CA ARG A 38 -13.98 2.22 12.25
C ARG A 38 -15.21 3.01 12.70
N ALA A 39 -16.40 2.58 12.27
CA ALA A 39 -17.66 3.24 12.59
C ALA A 39 -18.09 3.09 14.08
N SER A 40 -17.54 2.12 14.82
CA SER A 40 -17.85 1.93 16.24
C SER A 40 -16.99 2.79 17.17
N LEU A 41 -15.92 3.40 16.66
CA LEU A 41 -14.96 4.19 17.44
C LEU A 41 -15.34 5.68 17.51
N PRO A 42 -15.14 6.33 18.67
CA PRO A 42 -15.20 7.79 18.77
C PRO A 42 -14.23 8.46 17.80
N ALA A 43 -14.59 9.64 17.29
CA ALA A 43 -13.79 10.34 16.29
C ALA A 43 -12.39 10.76 16.81
N ASP A 44 -12.26 10.99 18.11
CA ASP A 44 -11.00 11.37 18.77
C ASP A 44 -10.21 10.15 19.29
N HIS A 45 -10.67 8.93 19.02
CA HIS A 45 -9.96 7.71 19.39
C HIS A 45 -8.66 7.57 18.57
N VAL A 46 -7.61 7.02 19.20
CA VAL A 46 -6.30 6.83 18.55
C VAL A 46 -6.43 6.00 17.27
N LEU A 47 -7.08 4.82 17.37
CA LEU A 47 -7.31 3.93 16.23
C LEU A 47 -8.19 4.59 15.14
N ALA A 48 -9.19 5.39 15.51
CA ALA A 48 -10.01 6.11 14.54
C ALA A 48 -9.16 7.08 13.72
N THR A 49 -8.21 7.78 14.36
CA THR A 49 -7.30 8.69 13.67
C THR A 49 -6.36 7.97 12.71
N LEU A 50 -5.79 6.82 13.12
CA LEU A 50 -4.92 6.02 12.26
C LEU A 50 -5.68 5.51 11.02
N MET A 51 -6.88 4.95 11.22
CA MET A 51 -7.73 4.47 10.11
C MET A 51 -8.20 5.61 9.18
N ASP A 52 -8.42 6.82 9.69
CA ASP A 52 -8.75 7.98 8.86
C ASP A 52 -7.55 8.42 7.99
N GLU A 53 -6.34 8.30 8.51
CA GLU A 53 -5.12 8.53 7.74
C GLU A 53 -4.93 7.46 6.65
N HIS A 54 -5.28 6.20 6.92
CA HIS A 54 -5.29 5.14 5.91
C HIS A 54 -6.13 5.50 4.69
N GLN A 55 -7.31 6.09 4.86
CA GLN A 55 -8.14 6.50 3.72
C GLN A 55 -7.41 7.49 2.80
N ARG A 56 -6.60 8.38 3.37
CA ARG A 56 -5.81 9.37 2.64
C ARG A 56 -4.61 8.72 1.95
N ILE A 57 -3.97 7.77 2.60
CA ILE A 57 -2.87 6.99 2.04
C ILE A 57 -3.39 6.17 0.85
N LEU A 58 -4.50 5.46 1.01
CA LEU A 58 -5.16 4.69 -0.05
C LEU A 58 -5.51 5.56 -1.26
N GLY A 59 -6.03 6.78 -1.05
CA GLY A 59 -6.27 7.73 -2.13
C GLY A 59 -5.01 8.07 -2.95
N ARG A 60 -3.85 8.23 -2.29
CA ARG A 60 -2.56 8.46 -2.97
C ARG A 60 -2.09 7.22 -3.71
N LEU A 61 -2.28 6.03 -3.15
CA LEU A 61 -1.94 4.77 -3.81
C LEU A 61 -2.79 4.54 -5.06
N ASN A 62 -4.08 4.86 -5.01
CA ASN A 62 -4.96 4.80 -6.18
C ASN A 62 -4.44 5.72 -7.29
N ARG A 63 -4.06 6.95 -6.94
CA ARG A 63 -3.53 7.89 -7.91
C ARG A 63 -2.19 7.44 -8.50
N LEU A 64 -1.30 6.92 -7.67
CA LEU A 64 -0.03 6.35 -8.13
C LEU A 64 -0.25 5.19 -9.10
N GLU A 65 -1.19 4.28 -8.81
CA GLU A 65 -1.52 3.15 -9.68
C GLU A 65 -2.12 3.59 -11.02
N GLU A 66 -2.96 4.63 -11.05
CA GLU A 66 -3.45 5.24 -12.29
C GLU A 66 -2.32 5.79 -13.16
N LEU A 67 -1.38 6.52 -12.55
CA LEU A 67 -0.21 7.05 -13.25
C LEU A 67 0.63 5.91 -13.83
N LEU A 68 0.88 4.84 -13.08
CA LEU A 68 1.63 3.68 -13.57
C LEU A 68 0.91 2.95 -14.71
N ARG A 69 -0.42 2.83 -14.66
CA ARG A 69 -1.21 2.17 -15.72
C ARG A 69 -1.21 2.97 -17.02
N SER A 70 -1.38 4.29 -16.94
CA SER A 70 -1.40 5.16 -18.13
C SER A 70 -0.06 5.10 -18.91
N ALA A 71 1.06 4.94 -18.21
CA ALA A 71 2.37 4.80 -18.85
C ALA A 71 2.65 3.39 -19.42
N ASN A 72 1.99 2.34 -18.92
CA ASN A 72 2.22 0.97 -19.39
C ASN A 72 1.57 0.67 -20.76
N GLY A 73 0.65 1.52 -21.21
CA GLY A 73 0.02 1.46 -22.54
C GLY A 73 0.60 2.42 -23.57
N ALA A 74 1.60 3.22 -23.18
CA ALA A 74 2.20 4.22 -24.06
C ALA A 74 3.36 3.61 -24.87
N THR A 75 3.47 4.01 -26.14
CA THR A 75 4.64 3.71 -27.00
C THR A 75 5.88 4.53 -26.62
N GLU A 76 5.69 5.55 -25.78
CA GLU A 76 6.71 6.49 -25.33
C GLU A 76 6.83 6.43 -23.80
N PRO A 77 8.02 6.75 -23.25
CA PRO A 77 8.18 6.90 -21.81
C PRO A 77 7.25 8.00 -21.26
N PRO A 78 6.89 7.94 -19.97
CA PRO A 78 6.07 8.97 -19.33
C PRO A 78 6.71 10.36 -19.47
N GLY A 79 5.89 11.37 -19.73
CA GLY A 79 6.35 12.76 -19.82
C GLY A 79 6.66 13.39 -18.46
N ASP A 80 7.37 14.51 -18.47
CA ASP A 80 7.84 15.20 -17.25
C ASP A 80 6.73 15.52 -16.25
N ALA A 81 5.55 15.92 -16.73
CA ALA A 81 4.41 16.21 -15.85
C ALA A 81 3.94 14.98 -15.06
N GLN A 82 3.98 13.80 -15.69
CA GLN A 82 3.61 12.55 -15.04
C GLN A 82 4.66 12.11 -14.01
N ILE A 83 5.94 12.28 -14.34
CA ILE A 83 7.04 12.00 -13.40
C ILE A 83 7.01 12.97 -12.22
N GLN A 84 6.71 14.24 -12.47
CA GLN A 84 6.54 15.26 -11.43
C GLN A 84 5.42 14.88 -10.45
N GLU A 85 4.28 14.41 -10.95
CA GLU A 85 3.19 13.97 -10.08
C GLU A 85 3.56 12.72 -9.26
N ILE A 86 4.29 11.76 -9.85
CA ILE A 86 4.82 10.61 -9.12
C ILE A 86 5.80 11.05 -8.03
N HIS A 87 6.68 12.02 -8.33
CA HIS A 87 7.62 12.58 -7.37
C HIS A 87 6.90 13.22 -6.18
N GLU A 88 5.86 14.01 -6.44
CA GLU A 88 5.04 14.64 -5.40
C GLU A 88 4.33 13.60 -4.52
N ILE A 89 3.75 12.55 -5.13
CA ILE A 89 3.14 11.45 -4.37
C ILE A 89 4.20 10.73 -3.53
N GLY A 90 5.40 10.47 -4.07
CA GLY A 90 6.51 9.89 -3.32
C GLY A 90 6.87 10.72 -2.09
N GLY A 91 7.00 12.03 -2.24
CA GLY A 91 7.24 12.95 -1.12
C GLY A 91 6.10 12.95 -0.08
N GLN A 92 4.85 12.93 -0.53
CA GLN A 92 3.70 12.84 0.37
C GLN A 92 3.65 11.51 1.13
N LEU A 93 4.02 10.40 0.51
CA LEU A 93 4.07 9.08 1.14
C LEU A 93 5.23 8.94 2.14
N ILE A 94 6.36 9.63 1.91
CA ILE A 94 7.40 9.81 2.93
C ILE A 94 6.84 10.60 4.12
N GLY A 95 6.05 11.64 3.86
CA GLY A 95 5.34 12.41 4.90
C GLY A 95 4.32 11.63 5.73
N VAL A 96 4.06 10.35 5.42
CA VAL A 96 3.25 9.43 6.24
C VAL A 96 4.01 8.97 7.49
N GLU A 97 5.33 9.16 7.57
CA GLU A 97 6.17 8.64 8.66
C GLU A 97 5.64 8.86 10.09
N PRO A 98 5.04 10.02 10.47
CA PRO A 98 4.45 10.20 11.79
C PRO A 98 3.31 9.20 12.13
N HIS A 99 2.66 8.61 11.12
CA HIS A 99 1.70 7.52 11.31
C HIS A 99 2.40 6.25 11.80
N HIS A 100 3.35 5.71 11.03
CA HIS A 100 4.10 4.52 11.44
C HIS A 100 4.83 4.72 12.77
N GLN A 101 5.32 5.94 13.05
CA GLN A 101 5.96 6.25 14.32
C GLN A 101 4.99 6.15 15.51
N ARG A 102 3.74 6.57 15.37
CA ARG A 102 2.73 6.38 16.44
C ARG A 102 2.46 4.91 16.69
N GLU A 103 2.48 4.09 15.66
CA GLU A 103 2.31 2.65 15.82
C GLU A 103 3.52 2.04 16.52
N GLU A 104 4.73 2.24 15.98
CA GLU A 104 5.98 1.67 16.49
C GLU A 104 6.35 2.16 17.89
N GLN A 105 6.05 3.43 18.22
CA GLN A 105 6.47 4.02 19.49
C GLN A 105 5.37 4.01 20.54
N VAL A 106 4.09 3.90 20.17
CA VAL A 106 2.96 3.99 21.11
C VAL A 106 2.13 2.71 21.10
N LEU A 107 1.58 2.30 19.97
CA LEU A 107 0.65 1.17 19.91
C LEU A 107 1.36 -0.18 20.13
N PHE A 108 2.41 -0.45 19.35
CA PHE A 108 3.12 -1.73 19.36
C PHE A 108 3.77 -2.04 20.71
N PRO A 109 4.43 -1.10 21.41
CA PRO A 109 4.99 -1.39 22.72
C PRO A 109 3.93 -1.77 23.77
N VAL A 110 2.71 -1.21 23.66
CA VAL A 110 1.60 -1.57 24.56
C VAL A 110 1.13 -3.00 24.27
N LEU A 111 0.97 -3.37 23.00
CA LEU A 111 0.60 -4.75 22.62
C LEU A 111 1.66 -5.77 23.04
N ILE A 112 2.93 -5.45 22.85
CA ILE A 112 4.06 -6.29 23.29
C ILE A 112 4.03 -6.47 24.81
N ALA A 113 3.77 -5.40 25.58
CA ALA A 113 3.65 -5.47 27.03
C ALA A 113 2.48 -6.35 27.50
N LEU A 114 1.45 -6.53 26.66
CA LEU A 114 0.33 -7.45 26.89
C LEU A 114 0.62 -8.89 26.41
N GLY A 115 1.82 -9.17 25.89
CA GLY A 115 2.23 -10.49 25.40
C GLY A 115 1.92 -10.75 23.92
N ILE A 116 1.49 -9.73 23.17
CA ILE A 116 1.16 -9.82 21.75
C ILE A 116 2.35 -9.34 20.93
N GLU A 117 3.33 -10.23 20.71
CA GLU A 117 4.61 -9.85 20.07
C GLU A 117 4.65 -10.09 18.56
N GLY A 118 3.97 -11.14 18.09
CA GLY A 118 4.07 -11.61 16.70
C GLY A 118 3.60 -10.58 15.67
N PRO A 119 2.35 -10.10 15.75
CA PRO A 119 1.82 -9.14 14.79
C PRO A 119 2.60 -7.82 14.76
N PRO A 120 2.88 -7.13 15.89
CA PRO A 120 3.64 -5.88 15.86
C PRO A 120 5.01 -6.00 15.20
N ARG A 121 5.76 -7.08 15.51
CA ARG A 121 7.09 -7.29 14.93
C ARG A 121 7.07 -7.52 13.42
N MET A 122 6.03 -8.16 12.90
CA MET A 122 5.85 -8.31 11.45
C MET A 122 5.55 -6.96 10.79
N MET A 123 4.72 -6.13 11.41
CA MET A 123 4.41 -4.79 10.89
C MET A 123 5.65 -3.90 10.86
N GLU A 124 6.50 -3.92 11.90
CA GLU A 124 7.78 -3.20 11.91
C GLU A 124 8.70 -3.60 10.75
N LEU A 125 8.80 -4.89 10.43
CA LEU A 125 9.59 -5.37 9.29
C LEU A 125 9.02 -4.86 7.97
N GLU A 126 7.69 -4.81 7.84
CA GLU A 126 7.02 -4.25 6.67
C GLU A 126 7.26 -2.74 6.57
N HIS A 127 7.23 -2.00 7.68
CA HIS A 127 7.52 -0.57 7.69
C HIS A 127 8.94 -0.24 7.18
N VAL A 128 9.94 -1.06 7.49
CA VAL A 128 11.31 -0.89 6.97
C VAL A 128 11.31 -0.92 5.44
N GLU A 129 10.63 -1.91 4.85
CA GLU A 129 10.58 -2.06 3.40
C GLU A 129 9.73 -0.99 2.73
N LEU A 130 8.60 -0.62 3.35
CA LEU A 130 7.76 0.48 2.91
C LEU A 130 8.53 1.81 2.85
N ARG A 131 9.34 2.12 3.88
CA ARG A 131 10.22 3.30 3.87
C ARG A 131 11.21 3.25 2.72
N ARG A 132 11.89 2.11 2.52
CA ARG A 132 12.84 1.92 1.42
C ARG A 132 12.19 2.20 0.06
N LEU A 133 11.01 1.65 -0.19
CA LEU A 133 10.27 1.82 -1.44
C LEU A 133 9.82 3.28 -1.66
N LYS A 134 9.30 3.95 -0.62
CA LYS A 134 8.89 5.37 -0.67
C LYS A 134 10.06 6.28 -1.08
N HIS A 135 11.21 6.12 -0.44
CA HIS A 135 12.42 6.86 -0.79
C HIS A 135 12.90 6.54 -2.21
N SER A 136 12.93 5.25 -2.57
CA SER A 136 13.32 4.80 -3.90
C SER A 136 12.52 5.47 -5.03
N ILE A 137 11.20 5.60 -4.86
CA ILE A 137 10.32 6.24 -5.85
C ILE A 137 10.61 7.75 -5.93
N ARG A 138 10.74 8.42 -4.79
CA ARG A 138 11.04 9.85 -4.72
C ARG A 138 12.40 10.19 -5.35
N ASP A 139 13.44 9.44 -5.02
CA ASP A 139 14.79 9.72 -5.50
C ASP A 139 14.92 9.44 -7.00
N LYS A 140 14.38 8.31 -7.49
CA LYS A 140 14.40 8.00 -8.93
C LYS A 140 13.61 9.01 -9.77
N SER A 141 12.46 9.46 -9.26
CA SER A 141 11.67 10.47 -9.98
C SER A 141 12.37 11.83 -10.01
N GLU A 142 13.06 12.22 -8.92
CA GLU A 142 13.92 13.42 -8.90
C GLU A 142 15.05 13.31 -9.92
N GLU A 143 15.75 12.16 -9.99
CA GLU A 143 16.81 11.92 -10.97
C GLU A 143 16.29 11.99 -12.42
N MET A 144 15.12 11.40 -12.70
CA MET A 144 14.49 11.49 -14.02
C MET A 144 14.19 12.93 -14.44
N LEU A 145 13.76 13.78 -13.51
CA LEU A 145 13.47 15.20 -13.75
C LEU A 145 14.74 16.04 -13.90
N ALA A 146 15.74 15.81 -13.05
CA ALA A 146 16.94 16.64 -12.96
C ALA A 146 18.01 16.28 -14.00
N THR A 147 18.25 14.98 -14.22
CA THR A 147 19.38 14.48 -15.02
C THR A 147 18.95 13.68 -16.25
N ARG A 148 17.64 13.50 -16.47
CA ARG A 148 17.09 12.64 -17.53
C ARG A 148 17.55 11.19 -17.39
N GLY A 149 17.75 10.72 -16.16
CA GLY A 149 18.13 9.33 -15.89
C GLY A 149 17.11 8.32 -16.40
N ASP A 150 17.57 7.15 -16.89
CA ASP A 150 16.70 6.05 -17.35
C ASP A 150 16.30 5.14 -16.18
N HIS A 151 15.45 5.66 -15.29
CA HIS A 151 15.01 4.94 -14.08
C HIS A 151 13.57 4.45 -14.13
N TRP A 152 12.85 4.69 -15.24
CA TRP A 152 11.41 4.44 -15.31
C TRP A 152 11.04 2.99 -14.95
N ARG A 153 11.76 2.00 -15.49
CA ARG A 153 11.46 0.59 -15.22
C ARG A 153 11.59 0.22 -13.74
N GLU A 154 12.63 0.74 -13.08
CA GLU A 154 12.88 0.46 -11.67
C GLU A 154 11.89 1.21 -10.78
N LEU A 155 11.64 2.49 -11.07
CA LEU A 155 10.63 3.28 -10.40
C LEU A 155 9.25 2.62 -10.50
N ALA A 156 8.85 2.19 -11.71
CA ALA A 156 7.55 1.58 -11.92
C ALA A 156 7.44 0.19 -11.26
N ARG A 157 8.55 -0.54 -11.11
CA ARG A 157 8.58 -1.77 -10.32
C ARG A 157 8.37 -1.45 -8.83
N ASP A 158 9.20 -0.57 -8.28
CA ASP A 158 9.17 -0.22 -6.86
C ASP A 158 7.83 0.40 -6.46
N ALA A 159 7.23 1.21 -7.35
CA ALA A 159 5.91 1.81 -7.12
C ALA A 159 4.77 0.77 -7.12
N ARG A 160 4.80 -0.23 -8.01
CA ARG A 160 3.82 -1.33 -7.98
C ARG A 160 3.97 -2.18 -6.72
N GLU A 161 5.20 -2.45 -6.32
CA GLU A 161 5.50 -3.16 -5.08
C GLU A 161 4.98 -2.39 -3.86
N LEU A 162 5.26 -1.08 -3.79
CA LEU A 162 4.74 -0.22 -2.72
C LEU A 162 3.21 -0.22 -2.65
N VAL A 163 2.52 -0.05 -3.80
CA VAL A 163 1.06 -0.05 -3.85
C VAL A 163 0.48 -1.36 -3.33
N SER A 164 1.03 -2.49 -3.78
CA SER A 164 0.58 -3.82 -3.32
C SER A 164 0.83 -4.03 -1.83
N MET A 165 2.06 -3.74 -1.39
CA MET A 165 2.49 -3.95 -0.02
C MET A 165 1.73 -3.06 0.96
N LEU A 166 1.63 -1.76 0.70
CA LEU A 166 0.99 -0.81 1.62
C LEU A 166 -0.53 -1.03 1.71
N ARG A 167 -1.20 -1.45 0.64
CA ARG A 167 -2.62 -1.85 0.70
C ARG A 167 -2.82 -3.09 1.57
N SER A 168 -1.96 -4.09 1.40
CA SER A 168 -2.00 -5.32 2.21
C SER A 168 -1.69 -5.02 3.68
N HIS A 169 -0.74 -4.13 3.94
CA HIS A 169 -0.36 -3.67 5.26
C HIS A 169 -1.52 -2.98 6.00
N ILE A 170 -2.10 -1.95 5.37
CA ILE A 170 -3.28 -1.23 5.88
C ILE A 170 -4.44 -2.19 6.17
N HIS A 171 -4.66 -3.18 5.30
CA HIS A 171 -5.71 -4.17 5.52
C HIS A 171 -5.46 -5.02 6.78
N LYS A 172 -4.22 -5.42 7.06
CA LYS A 172 -3.88 -6.16 8.28
C LYS A 172 -4.08 -5.29 9.52
N GLU A 173 -3.76 -4.01 9.45
CA GLU A 173 -4.03 -3.06 10.52
C GLU A 173 -5.52 -2.92 10.79
N ASP A 174 -6.28 -2.49 9.79
CA ASP A 174 -7.68 -2.13 9.91
C ASP A 174 -8.56 -3.30 10.34
N GLU A 175 -8.28 -4.50 9.82
CA GLU A 175 -9.16 -5.66 9.97
C GLU A 175 -8.66 -6.69 11.00
N ILE A 176 -7.41 -6.60 11.46
CA ILE A 176 -6.83 -7.58 12.39
C ILE A 176 -6.19 -6.90 13.59
N LEU A 177 -5.17 -6.07 13.37
CA LEU A 177 -4.35 -5.53 14.46
C LEU A 177 -5.11 -4.53 15.32
N TYR A 178 -5.85 -3.60 14.70
CA TYR A 178 -6.58 -2.57 15.43
C TYR A 178 -7.80 -3.12 16.19
N PRO A 179 -8.62 -4.03 15.63
CA PRO A 179 -9.65 -4.72 16.41
C PRO A 179 -9.06 -5.48 17.60
N MET A 180 -7.98 -6.24 17.40
CA MET A 180 -7.28 -6.93 18.48
C MET A 180 -6.78 -5.97 19.56
N ALA A 181 -6.16 -4.85 19.14
CA ALA A 181 -5.66 -3.85 20.07
C ALA A 181 -6.79 -3.23 20.90
N PHE A 182 -7.94 -2.99 20.28
CA PHE A 182 -9.12 -2.45 20.97
C PHE A 182 -9.71 -3.43 22.00
N GLU A 183 -9.69 -4.73 21.71
CA GLU A 183 -10.16 -5.76 22.65
C GLU A 183 -9.23 -5.93 23.86
N GLU A 184 -7.92 -5.81 23.65
CA GLU A 184 -6.90 -6.15 24.65
C GLU A 184 -6.45 -4.94 25.50
N ILE A 185 -6.48 -3.73 24.93
CA ILE A 185 -6.02 -2.52 25.63
C ILE A 185 -7.13 -1.95 26.50
N ALA A 186 -6.88 -1.88 27.80
CA ALA A 186 -7.79 -1.28 28.78
C ALA A 186 -8.18 0.16 28.39
N VAL A 187 -9.47 0.50 28.58
CA VAL A 187 -10.07 1.77 28.12
C VAL A 187 -9.30 3.00 28.63
N GLU A 188 -8.84 2.97 29.87
CA GLU A 188 -8.07 4.04 30.51
C GLU A 188 -6.68 4.27 29.90
N SER A 189 -6.10 3.26 29.23
CA SER A 189 -4.76 3.35 28.62
C SER A 189 -4.77 4.23 27.36
N TRP A 190 -5.91 4.36 26.69
CA TRP A 190 -6.01 5.15 25.45
C TRP A 190 -5.76 6.65 25.67
N ILE A 191 -6.07 7.19 26.86
CA ILE A 191 -5.85 8.62 27.18
C ILE A 191 -4.36 8.99 27.16
N PRO A 192 -3.47 8.34 27.94
CA PRO A 192 -2.04 8.64 27.86
C PRO A 192 -1.41 8.23 26.53
N MET A 193 -1.93 7.17 25.87
CA MET A 193 -1.48 6.83 24.50
C MET A 193 -1.76 7.96 23.53
N LYS A 194 -2.97 8.55 23.57
CA LYS A 194 -3.33 9.68 22.72
C LYS A 194 -2.37 10.87 22.93
N ALA A 195 -2.03 11.20 24.17
CA ALA A 195 -1.10 12.29 24.46
C ALA A 195 0.29 12.04 23.83
N ARG A 196 0.81 10.81 23.91
CA ARG A 196 2.07 10.43 23.24
C ARG A 196 1.97 10.47 21.71
N CYS A 197 0.80 10.12 21.15
CA CYS A 197 0.55 10.29 19.73
C CYS A 197 0.54 11.77 19.32
N ASP A 198 -0.05 12.65 20.13
CA ASP A 198 -0.07 14.10 19.91
C ASP A 198 1.37 14.69 19.90
N GLU A 199 2.28 14.16 20.72
CA GLU A 199 3.70 14.55 20.75
C GLU A 199 4.47 14.19 19.47
N ILE A 200 4.15 13.04 18.85
CA ILE A 200 4.76 12.59 17.58
C ILE A 200 4.20 13.41 16.41
N GLY A 201 2.91 13.73 16.46
CA GLY A 201 2.20 14.45 15.42
C GLY A 201 1.51 13.54 14.39
N TYR A 202 0.83 14.19 13.44
CA TYR A 202 -0.11 13.57 12.51
C TYR A 202 0.36 13.72 11.07
N CYS A 203 -0.03 12.79 10.21
CA CYS A 203 0.28 12.87 8.78
C CYS A 203 -0.92 13.38 7.99
N CYS A 204 -0.71 13.48 6.68
CA CYS A 204 -1.82 13.37 5.74
C CYS A 204 -2.87 14.49 5.85
N GLN A 205 -2.55 15.61 6.50
CA GLN A 205 -3.45 16.75 6.59
C GLN A 205 -3.92 17.16 5.19
N ALA A 206 -5.16 17.63 5.09
CA ALA A 206 -5.61 18.23 3.84
C ALA A 206 -4.66 19.39 3.51
N PRO A 207 -4.33 19.65 2.23
CA PRO A 207 -3.61 20.87 1.89
C PRO A 207 -4.33 22.03 2.57
N ALA A 208 -3.57 22.90 3.26
CA ALA A 208 -4.12 24.07 3.88
C ALA A 208 -4.92 24.80 2.80
N SER A 209 -6.25 24.82 2.92
CA SER A 209 -7.08 25.70 2.11
C SER A 209 -6.49 27.08 2.29
N GLU A 210 -5.93 27.65 1.21
CA GLU A 210 -5.41 29.00 1.24
C GLU A 210 -6.49 29.89 1.84
N VAL A 211 -6.24 30.39 3.05
CA VAL A 211 -7.06 31.42 3.64
C VAL A 211 -6.76 32.64 2.80
N GLY A 212 -7.61 32.86 1.80
CA GLY A 212 -7.60 34.07 0.99
C GLY A 212 -7.56 35.27 1.93
N THR A 213 -6.43 35.97 1.90
CA THR A 213 -6.24 37.29 2.52
C THR A 213 -6.13 38.32 1.42
#